data_AF-A0A090M7N1-F1
#
_entry.id   AF-A0A090M7N1-F1
#
_cell.length_a   1.000
_cell.length_b   1.000
_cell.length_c   1.000
_cell.angle_alpha   90.00
_cell.angle_beta   90.00
_cell.angle_gamma   90.00
#
_symmetry.space_group_name_H-M   'P 1'
#
loop_
_entity.id
_entity.type
_entity.pdbx_description
1 polymer ?
#
loop_
_entity_poly.entity_id
_entity_poly.type
_entity_poly.pdbx_seq_one_letter_code
_entity_poly.pdbx_strand_id
1 'polypeptide(L)'
;MNDAIEVIVVETAEGDEPANEASRTVREILRAARVTARGDGGDAARGKRYAMVMVGDCDVIAARGAFLHNQSIPLDANAVGASVDAALRKIGWMRIGPAMVIDRSKEEDDAWSRGECARMRTWADTVVARTRASST
;
A
#
# COMPACT_ATOMS: atom_id res chain seq x y z
N MET A 1 21.31 3.00 -11.93
CA MET A 1 19.92 2.82 -11.44
C MET A 1 20.00 2.13 -10.10
N ASN A 2 19.32 2.64 -9.08
CA ASN A 2 19.26 1.95 -7.79
C ASN A 2 18.29 0.77 -7.94
N ASP A 3 18.80 -0.46 -7.95
CA ASP A 3 18.03 -1.69 -8.11
C ASP A 3 17.29 -2.13 -6.83
N ALA A 4 17.27 -1.25 -5.82
CA ALA A 4 16.56 -1.46 -4.58
C ALA A 4 15.05 -1.44 -4.85
N ILE A 5 14.38 -2.52 -4.41
CA ILE A 5 12.92 -2.60 -4.35
C ILE A 5 12.53 -2.25 -2.93
N GLU A 6 11.70 -1.23 -2.76
CA GLU A 6 11.17 -0.84 -1.45
C GLU A 6 9.87 -1.62 -1.15
N VAL A 7 9.77 -2.24 0.02
CA VAL A 7 8.50 -2.83 0.49
C VAL A 7 7.80 -1.78 1.35
N ILE A 8 6.63 -1.33 0.91
CA ILE A 8 5.86 -0.28 1.56
C ILE A 8 4.65 -0.93 2.22
N VAL A 9 4.55 -0.78 3.54
CA VAL A 9 3.44 -1.28 4.35
C VAL A 9 2.62 -0.08 4.82
N VAL A 10 1.32 -0.09 4.54
CA VAL A 10 0.42 1.02 4.88
C VAL A 10 -0.80 0.49 5.61
N GLU A 11 -0.96 0.95 6.85
CA GLU A 11 -2.16 0.70 7.65
C GLU A 11 -3.20 1.80 7.43
N THR A 12 -4.45 1.38 7.25
CA THR A 12 -5.65 2.23 7.30
C THR A 12 -6.23 2.12 8.70
N ALA A 13 -6.15 3.21 9.45
CA ALA A 13 -6.73 3.33 10.78
C ALA A 13 -8.21 3.74 10.68
N GLU A 14 -8.86 3.87 11.83
CA GLU A 14 -10.27 4.30 11.92
C GLU A 14 -10.52 5.62 11.18
N GLY A 15 -11.64 5.69 10.46
CA GLY A 15 -12.04 6.90 9.74
C GLY A 15 -11.33 7.14 8.39
N ASP A 16 -10.76 6.10 7.79
CA ASP A 16 -10.00 6.16 6.52
C ASP A 16 -8.72 7.01 6.61
N GLU A 17 -8.18 7.18 7.82
CA GLU A 17 -6.96 7.93 8.07
C GLU A 17 -5.73 7.00 8.12
N PRO A 18 -4.53 7.47 7.73
CA PRO A 18 -3.30 6.73 7.97
C PRO A 18 -3.02 6.59 9.46
N ALA A 19 -2.25 5.57 9.86
CA ALA A 19 -1.66 5.51 11.19
C ALA A 19 -0.95 6.83 11.54
N ASN A 20 -1.01 7.22 12.82
CA ASN A 20 -0.52 8.53 13.30
C ASN A 20 0.96 8.76 12.92
N GLU A 21 1.78 7.73 13.07
CA GLU A 21 3.21 7.73 12.78
C GLU A 21 3.48 7.89 11.28
N ALA A 22 2.59 7.37 10.42
CA ALA A 22 2.70 7.43 8.96
C ALA A 22 2.03 8.67 8.35
N SER A 23 1.21 9.40 9.12
CA SER A 23 0.37 10.50 8.64
C SER A 23 1.13 11.57 7.86
N ARG A 24 2.32 11.97 8.35
CA ARG A 24 3.14 12.97 7.66
C ARG A 24 3.62 12.46 6.30
N THR A 25 4.21 11.26 6.28
CA THR A 25 4.75 10.63 5.07
C THR A 25 3.67 10.41 4.02
N VAL A 26 2.50 9.90 4.43
CA VAL A 26 1.35 9.70 3.53
C VAL A 26 0.91 11.04 2.91
N ARG A 27 0.77 12.10 3.71
CA ARG A 27 0.41 13.44 3.19
C ARG A 27 1.45 13.97 2.20
N GLU A 28 2.74 13.77 2.46
CA GLU A 28 3.81 14.18 1.56
C GLU A 28 3.74 13.43 0.21
N ILE A 29 3.51 12.11 0.23
CA ILE A 29 3.31 11.30 -0.98
C ILE A 29 2.10 11.78 -1.78
N LEU A 30 0.94 11.94 -1.12
CA LEU A 30 -0.28 12.40 -1.78
C LEU A 30 -0.12 13.81 -2.37
N ARG A 31 0.59 14.71 -1.65
CA ARG A 31 0.92 16.05 -2.14
C ARG A 31 1.83 15.99 -3.36
N ALA A 32 2.88 15.17 -3.34
CA ALA A 32 3.78 15.01 -4.48
C ALA A 32 3.02 14.54 -5.72
N ALA A 33 2.14 13.55 -5.60
CA ALA A 33 1.31 13.07 -6.72
C ALA A 33 0.39 14.15 -7.30
N ARG A 34 -0.11 15.09 -6.46
CA ARG A 34 -0.88 16.25 -6.92
C ARG A 34 -0.02 17.25 -7.68
N VAL A 35 1.22 17.47 -7.28
CA VAL A 35 2.17 18.37 -7.97
C VAL A 35 2.61 17.76 -9.29
N THR A 36 2.97 16.47 -9.33
CA THR A 36 3.34 15.77 -10.57
C THR A 36 2.20 15.81 -11.60
N ALA A 37 0.93 15.75 -11.15
CA ALA A 37 -0.23 15.91 -12.02
C ALA A 37 -0.27 17.25 -12.77
N ARG A 38 0.38 18.28 -12.23
CA ARG A 38 0.40 19.65 -12.75
C ARG A 38 1.60 19.92 -13.68
N GLY A 39 2.47 18.92 -13.90
CA GLY A 39 3.57 18.99 -14.88
C GLY A 39 4.97 19.21 -14.31
N ASP A 40 5.12 19.46 -12.99
CA ASP A 40 6.37 20.00 -12.41
C ASP A 40 7.24 19.01 -11.60
N GLY A 41 7.02 17.68 -11.68
CA GLY A 41 7.63 16.76 -10.70
C GLY A 41 7.95 15.34 -11.13
N GLY A 42 8.21 15.10 -12.42
CA GLY A 42 8.29 13.73 -12.97
C GLY A 42 9.66 13.02 -12.94
N ASP A 43 10.76 13.73 -12.71
CA ASP A 43 12.08 13.20 -13.13
C ASP A 43 12.85 12.46 -12.03
N ALA A 44 12.77 12.90 -10.77
CA ALA A 44 13.54 12.31 -9.67
C ALA A 44 13.03 10.95 -9.17
N ALA A 45 11.78 10.57 -9.51
CA ALA A 45 11.15 9.34 -9.05
C ALA A 45 11.08 8.25 -10.13
N ARG A 46 11.46 8.58 -11.38
CA ARG A 46 11.34 7.70 -12.52
C ARG A 46 12.28 6.49 -12.36
N GLY A 47 11.69 5.30 -12.26
CA GLY A 47 12.44 4.04 -12.19
C GLY A 47 12.65 3.48 -10.79
N LYS A 48 12.11 4.11 -9.74
CA LYS A 48 12.01 3.44 -8.43
C LYS A 48 10.99 2.30 -8.49
N ARG A 49 11.30 1.19 -7.84
CA ARG A 49 10.44 -0.01 -7.80
C ARG A 49 9.97 -0.27 -6.37
N TYR A 50 8.72 -0.70 -6.21
CA TYR A 50 8.17 -1.01 -4.90
C TYR A 50 7.18 -2.17 -4.91
N ALA A 51 7.07 -2.85 -3.78
CA ALA A 51 6.01 -3.80 -3.47
C ALA A 51 5.08 -3.17 -2.40
N MET A 52 3.78 -3.44 -2.48
CA MET A 52 2.76 -2.81 -1.61
C MET A 52 2.08 -3.83 -0.72
N VAL A 53 2.01 -3.55 0.58
CA VAL A 53 1.21 -4.25 1.56
C VAL A 53 0.21 -3.26 2.15
N MET A 54 -1.07 -3.58 2.05
CA MET A 54 -2.16 -2.80 2.61
C MET A 54 -2.71 -3.56 3.80
N VAL A 55 -2.82 -2.88 4.93
CA VAL A 55 -3.39 -3.43 6.17
C VAL A 55 -4.62 -2.61 6.52
N GLY A 56 -5.76 -3.27 6.60
CA GLY A 56 -7.04 -2.65 6.88
C GLY A 56 -7.86 -3.53 7.80
N ASP A 57 -8.94 -2.97 8.33
CA ASP A 57 -9.86 -3.68 9.21
C ASP A 57 -11.28 -3.58 8.65
N CYS A 58 -11.80 -4.69 8.12
CA CYS A 58 -13.15 -4.74 7.57
C CYS A 58 -14.26 -4.55 8.62
N ASP A 59 -13.98 -4.72 9.92
CA ASP A 59 -14.97 -4.47 10.98
C ASP A 59 -15.06 -2.96 11.30
N VAL A 60 -14.06 -2.18 10.91
CA VAL A 60 -13.93 -0.74 11.20
C VAL A 60 -14.17 0.12 9.96
N ILE A 61 -14.87 -0.40 8.94
CA ILE A 61 -15.23 0.37 7.75
C ILE A 61 -16.12 1.55 8.19
N ALA A 62 -15.68 2.78 7.88
CA ALA A 62 -16.46 3.96 8.15
C ALA A 62 -17.86 3.78 7.55
N ALA A 63 -18.91 4.07 8.33
CA ALA A 63 -20.33 3.84 7.99
C ALA A 63 -20.79 4.40 6.62
N ARG A 64 -19.96 5.18 5.94
CA ARG A 64 -20.15 5.66 4.57
C ARG A 64 -20.00 4.60 3.48
N GLY A 65 -19.26 3.50 3.70
CA GLY A 65 -19.03 2.45 2.68
C GLY A 65 -20.20 1.47 2.54
N ALA A 66 -20.81 1.04 3.64
CA ALA A 66 -21.75 -0.10 3.67
C ALA A 66 -23.03 0.03 2.82
N PHE A 67 -23.33 1.19 2.22
CA PHE A 67 -24.61 1.47 1.54
C PHE A 67 -24.54 1.69 0.03
N LEU A 68 -23.38 1.53 -0.62
CA LEU A 68 -23.26 1.73 -2.07
C LEU A 68 -23.02 0.39 -2.81
N HIS A 69 -23.94 0.05 -3.74
CA HIS A 69 -23.81 -1.15 -4.57
C HIS A 69 -22.50 -1.13 -5.38
N ASN A 70 -21.81 -2.27 -5.44
CA ASN A 70 -20.56 -2.54 -6.19
C ASN A 70 -19.23 -2.21 -5.47
N GLN A 71 -19.21 -2.19 -4.13
CA GLN A 71 -18.00 -2.01 -3.34
C GLN A 71 -17.23 -3.32 -3.09
N SER A 72 -15.90 -3.20 -3.08
CA SER A 72 -14.99 -4.26 -2.65
C SER A 72 -14.59 -3.96 -1.22
N ILE A 73 -15.30 -4.56 -0.26
CA ILE A 73 -15.10 -4.42 1.19
C ILE A 73 -13.60 -4.45 1.58
N PRO A 74 -12.75 -5.36 1.05
CA PRO A 74 -11.33 -5.36 1.39
C PRO A 74 -10.55 -4.15 0.90
N LEU A 75 -10.95 -3.51 -0.20
CA LEU A 75 -10.28 -2.30 -0.72
C LEU A 75 -10.69 -1.05 0.05
N ASP A 76 -11.96 -0.97 0.47
CA ASP A 76 -12.46 0.15 1.26
C ASP A 76 -11.86 0.12 2.67
N ALA A 77 -11.73 -1.06 3.29
CA ALA A 77 -10.99 -1.24 4.53
C ALA A 77 -9.49 -0.84 4.41
N ASN A 78 -8.95 -0.77 3.20
CA ASN A 78 -7.55 -0.50 2.88
C ASN A 78 -7.36 0.83 2.11
N ALA A 79 -8.28 1.79 2.27
CA ALA A 79 -8.37 3.00 1.47
C ALA A 79 -7.07 3.85 1.45
N VAL A 80 -6.34 3.91 2.56
CA VAL A 80 -5.08 4.66 2.64
C VAL A 80 -4.01 3.98 1.81
N GLY A 81 -3.87 2.66 1.95
CA GLY A 81 -2.93 1.86 1.17
C GLY A 81 -3.21 1.97 -0.33
N ALA A 82 -4.48 1.91 -0.73
CA ALA A 82 -4.90 2.11 -2.12
C ALA A 82 -4.56 3.52 -2.64
N SER A 83 -4.76 4.56 -1.81
CA SER A 83 -4.44 5.94 -2.16
C SER A 83 -2.93 6.17 -2.32
N VAL A 84 -2.12 5.62 -1.43
CA VAL A 84 -0.66 5.67 -1.51
C VAL A 84 -0.16 4.94 -2.76
N ASP A 85 -0.69 3.74 -3.04
CA ASP A 85 -0.33 2.97 -4.24
C ASP A 85 -0.64 3.71 -5.54
N ALA A 86 -1.80 4.36 -5.62
CA ALA A 86 -2.16 5.18 -6.77
C ALA A 86 -1.24 6.41 -6.90
N ALA A 87 -0.92 7.05 -5.78
CA ALA A 87 -0.04 8.22 -5.75
C ALA A 87 1.39 7.90 -6.19
N LEU A 88 1.99 6.81 -5.69
CA LEU A 88 3.33 6.37 -6.08
C LEU A 88 3.43 6.08 -7.59
N ARG A 89 2.44 5.36 -8.15
CA ARG A 89 2.35 5.13 -9.60
C ARG A 89 2.27 6.44 -10.39
N LYS A 90 1.50 7.41 -9.89
CA LYS A 90 1.38 8.73 -10.51
C LYS A 90 2.68 9.53 -10.46
N ILE A 91 3.47 9.35 -9.41
CA ILE A 91 4.80 9.98 -9.25
C ILE A 91 5.85 9.30 -10.15
N GLY A 92 5.56 8.13 -10.73
CA GLY A 92 6.46 7.43 -11.66
C GLY A 92 7.21 6.25 -11.04
N TRP A 93 6.83 5.83 -9.82
CA TRP A 93 7.30 4.57 -9.25
C TRP A 93 6.60 3.39 -9.92
N MET A 94 7.30 2.27 -10.05
CA MET A 94 6.80 1.05 -10.65
C MET A 94 6.45 0.04 -9.56
N ARG A 95 5.17 -0.35 -9.49
CA ARG A 95 4.75 -1.45 -8.61
C ARG A 95 5.19 -2.77 -9.20
N ILE A 96 5.88 -3.57 -8.40
CA ILE A 96 6.33 -4.90 -8.79
C ILE A 96 5.33 -5.95 -8.28
N GLY A 97 4.49 -6.46 -9.19
CA GLY A 97 3.49 -7.47 -8.86
C GLY A 97 2.19 -6.95 -8.23
N PRO A 98 1.28 -7.87 -7.84
CA PRO A 98 0.04 -7.54 -7.14
C PRO A 98 0.35 -7.05 -5.71
N ALA A 99 -0.51 -6.18 -5.16
CA ALA A 99 -0.43 -5.79 -3.76
C ALA A 99 -0.89 -6.94 -2.85
N MET A 100 -0.30 -7.06 -1.67
CA MET A 100 -0.82 -7.89 -0.59
C MET A 100 -1.86 -7.09 0.19
N VAL A 101 -3.04 -7.66 0.41
CA VAL A 101 -4.13 -7.03 1.17
C VAL A 101 -4.38 -7.88 2.41
N ILE A 102 -4.32 -7.24 3.57
CA ILE A 102 -4.50 -7.86 4.88
C ILE A 102 -5.77 -7.28 5.50
N ASP A 103 -6.63 -8.17 6.00
CA ASP A 103 -7.84 -7.84 6.75
C ASP A 103 -7.65 -8.26 8.21
N ARG A 104 -7.52 -7.27 9.09
CA ARG A 104 -7.33 -7.46 10.54
C ARG A 104 -8.59 -7.97 11.23
N SER A 105 -9.77 -7.71 10.66
CA SER A 105 -11.08 -8.04 11.25
C SER A 105 -11.32 -9.54 11.39
N LYS A 106 -10.52 -10.36 10.72
CA LYS A 106 -10.64 -11.80 10.79
C LYS A 106 -10.09 -12.41 12.07
N GLU A 107 -9.35 -11.70 12.93
CA GLU A 107 -8.48 -12.38 13.91
C GLU A 107 -8.29 -11.66 15.27
N GLU A 108 -8.36 -12.44 16.37
CA GLU A 108 -8.39 -11.99 17.77
C GLU A 108 -7.05 -12.13 18.57
N ASP A 109 -5.91 -12.53 17.99
CA ASP A 109 -4.77 -13.03 18.82
C ASP A 109 -3.33 -12.60 18.41
N ASP A 110 -2.44 -12.39 19.39
CA ASP A 110 -1.04 -11.93 19.27
C ASP A 110 -0.10 -12.92 18.54
N ALA A 111 -0.48 -14.20 18.48
CA ALA A 111 0.24 -15.21 17.69
C ALA A 111 0.21 -14.88 16.18
N TRP A 112 -0.82 -14.16 15.74
CA TRP A 112 -1.01 -13.75 14.37
C TRP A 112 0.01 -12.72 13.90
N SER A 113 0.34 -11.70 14.72
CA SER A 113 1.31 -10.67 14.32
C SER A 113 2.65 -11.28 13.91
N ARG A 114 3.07 -12.37 14.57
CA ARG A 114 4.28 -13.13 14.20
C ARG A 114 4.09 -13.95 12.92
N GLY A 115 2.93 -14.60 12.76
CA GLY A 115 2.58 -15.37 11.56
C GLY A 115 2.46 -14.51 10.30
N GLU A 116 1.81 -13.36 10.40
CA GLU A 116 1.66 -12.40 9.30
C GLU A 116 2.96 -11.70 8.95
N CYS A 117 3.78 -11.35 9.94
CA CYS A 117 5.11 -10.83 9.66
C CYS A 117 5.94 -11.86 8.86
N ALA A 118 5.81 -13.16 9.16
CA ALA A 118 6.43 -14.23 8.39
C ALA A 118 5.80 -14.35 6.98
N ARG A 119 4.47 -14.32 6.87
CA ARG A 119 3.73 -14.38 5.60
C ARG A 119 4.10 -13.22 4.67
N MET A 120 4.11 -12.00 5.20
CA MET A 120 4.51 -10.78 4.51
C MET A 120 5.97 -10.85 4.06
N ARG A 121 6.87 -11.36 4.91
CA ARG A 121 8.28 -11.57 4.53
C ARG A 121 8.41 -12.57 3.37
N THR A 122 7.79 -13.75 3.48
CA THR A 122 7.81 -14.76 2.41
C THR A 122 7.21 -14.23 1.10
N TRP A 123 6.10 -13.49 1.19
CA TRP A 123 5.49 -12.85 0.04
C TRP A 123 6.44 -11.81 -0.58
N ALA A 124 7.06 -10.95 0.22
CA ALA A 124 7.98 -9.92 -0.25
C ALA A 124 9.19 -10.55 -0.95
N ASP A 125 9.79 -11.58 -0.35
CA ASP A 125 10.90 -12.34 -0.94
C ASP A 125 10.49 -12.96 -2.29
N THR A 126 9.29 -13.50 -2.38
CA THR A 126 8.76 -14.09 -3.63
C THR A 126 8.56 -13.04 -4.72
N VAL A 127 7.94 -11.91 -4.39
CA VAL A 127 7.66 -10.82 -5.33
C VAL A 127 8.96 -10.17 -5.82
N VAL A 128 9.91 -9.95 -4.92
CA VAL A 128 11.25 -9.43 -5.24
C VAL A 128 12.01 -10.43 -6.12
N ALA A 129 12.04 -11.71 -5.77
CA ALA A 129 12.75 -12.74 -6.53
C ALA A 129 12.19 -12.91 -7.95
N ARG A 130 10.86 -12.95 -8.11
CA ARG A 130 10.20 -13.02 -9.43
C ARG A 130 10.58 -11.84 -10.32
N THR A 131 10.62 -10.64 -9.76
CA THR A 131 10.97 -9.43 -10.50
C THR A 131 12.41 -9.46 -11.02
N ARG A 132 13.35 -9.97 -10.20
CA ARG A 132 14.75 -10.13 -10.60
C ARG A 132 14.91 -11.18 -11.71
N ALA A 133 14.19 -12.30 -11.62
CA ALA A 133 14.23 -13.35 -12.63
C ALA A 133 13.63 -12.92 -13.99
N SER A 134 12.67 -12.00 -14.01
CA SER A 134 12.09 -11.45 -15.25
C SER A 134 12.91 -10.33 -15.89
N SER A 135 14.02 -9.89 -15.27
CA SER A 135 14.88 -8.81 -15.76
C SER A 135 16.18 -9.29 -16.42
N THR A 136 16.41 -10.62 -16.45
CA THR A 136 17.49 -11.33 -17.17
C THR A 136 16.98 -11.96 -18.44
#